data_AF-A9EI86-F1
#
_entry.id   AF-A9EI86-F1
#
_cell.length_a   1.000
_cell.length_b   1.000
_cell.length_c   1.000
_cell.angle_alpha   90.00
_cell.angle_beta   90.00
_cell.angle_gamma   90.00
#
_symmetry.space_group_name_H-M   'P 1'
#
loop_
_entity.id
_entity.type
_entity.pdbx_description
1 polymer ?
#
loop_
_entity_poly.entity_id
_entity_poly.type
_entity_poly.pdbx_seq_one_letter_code
_entity_poly.pdbx_strand_id
1 'polypeptide(L)'
;MKIKDGQVHFSYRDHRTKKMARSRYAIADFERQILRHLPLPKQQSMRYYPSQLARLNQARLSQGQAEYQTPSLPDWQAVMAKYGLTLHCMICEELVAEEKRRLKLDVIRQNRH
;
A
#
# COMPACT_ATOMS: atom_id res chain seq x y z
N MET A 1 11.89 7.91 -6.98
CA MET A 1 10.44 8.17 -6.91
C MET A 1 10.24 9.56 -6.30
N LYS A 2 9.29 10.35 -6.80
CA LYS A 2 8.96 11.66 -6.23
C LYS A 2 7.44 11.80 -6.12
N ILE A 3 6.96 12.47 -5.09
CA ILE A 3 5.54 12.80 -4.93
C ILE A 3 5.39 14.29 -5.24
N LYS A 4 4.51 14.64 -6.16
CA LYS A 4 4.21 16.03 -6.53
C LYS A 4 2.75 16.14 -6.96
N ASP A 5 2.06 17.20 -6.53
CA ASP A 5 0.67 17.50 -6.92
C ASP A 5 -0.31 16.32 -6.69
N GLY A 6 -0.14 15.59 -5.58
CA GLY A 6 -0.97 14.41 -5.27
C GLY A 6 -0.72 13.19 -6.16
N GLN A 7 0.35 13.21 -6.96
CA GLN A 7 0.74 12.12 -7.85
C GLN A 7 2.11 11.54 -7.50
N VAL A 8 2.25 10.23 -7.67
CA VAL A 8 3.52 9.52 -7.58
C VAL A 8 4.16 9.50 -8.96
N HIS A 9 5.31 10.16 -9.08
CA HIS A 9 6.18 10.12 -10.24
C HIS A 9 7.21 9.01 -10.07
N PHE A 10 7.02 7.93 -10.83
CA PHE A 10 7.88 6.76 -10.82
C PHE A 10 8.68 6.68 -12.11
N SER A 11 10.00 6.55 -11.98
CA SER A 11 10.91 6.39 -13.11
C SER A 11 11.87 5.25 -12.80
N TYR A 12 12.02 4.30 -13.72
CA TYR A 12 12.94 3.17 -13.58
C TYR A 12 13.52 2.76 -14.94
N ARG A 13 14.77 2.29 -14.94
CA ARG A 13 15.43 1.88 -16.18
C ARG A 13 14.97 0.47 -16.49
N ASP A 14 14.29 0.30 -17.62
CA ASP A 14 13.82 -1.01 -18.05
C ASP A 14 15.03 -1.87 -18.42
N HIS A 15 15.18 -3.03 -17.76
CA HIS A 15 16.31 -3.92 -17.98
C HIS A 15 16.29 -4.57 -19.37
N ARG A 16 15.11 -4.74 -19.99
CA ARG A 16 14.93 -5.32 -21.33
C ARG A 16 15.26 -4.31 -22.42
N THR A 17 14.66 -3.13 -22.35
CA THR A 17 14.82 -2.10 -23.40
C THR A 17 15.98 -1.13 -23.14
N LYS A 18 16.58 -1.16 -21.94
CA LYS A 18 17.58 -0.21 -21.41
C LYS A 18 17.14 1.26 -21.37
N LYS A 19 15.89 1.55 -21.76
CA LYS A 19 15.31 2.89 -21.80
C LYS A 19 14.76 3.31 -20.44
N MET A 20 14.63 4.61 -20.25
CA MET A 20 13.97 5.19 -19.09
C MET A 20 12.46 5.09 -19.25
N ALA A 21 11.82 4.23 -18.45
CA ALA A 21 10.37 4.21 -18.32
C ALA A 21 9.95 5.21 -17.24
N ARG A 22 8.91 6.00 -17.53
CA ARG A 22 8.34 7.01 -16.64
C ARG A 22 6.84 6.79 -16.55
N SER A 23 6.31 6.80 -15.34
CA SER A 23 4.90 6.62 -15.06
C SER A 23 4.44 7.61 -14.00
N ARG A 24 3.19 8.03 -14.09
CA ARG A 24 2.52 8.90 -13.12
C ARG A 24 1.27 8.19 -12.64
N TYR A 25 1.07 8.18 -11.33
CA TYR A 25 -0.06 7.53 -10.70
C TYR A 25 -0.70 8.48 -9.69
N ALA A 26 -2.02 8.41 -9.51
CA ALA A 26 -2.60 8.88 -8.26
C ALA A 26 -2.06 8.04 -7.11
N ILE A 27 -1.89 8.62 -5.93
CA ILE A 27 -1.33 7.92 -4.76
C ILE A 27 -2.10 6.62 -4.46
N ALA A 28 -3.43 6.68 -4.44
CA ALA A 28 -4.28 5.51 -4.17
C ALA A 28 -4.14 4.39 -5.23
N ASP A 29 -3.84 4.74 -6.49
CA ASP A 29 -3.64 3.76 -7.55
C ASP A 29 -2.25 3.15 -7.50
N PHE A 30 -1.25 3.94 -7.10
CA PHE A 30 0.11 3.46 -6.85
C PHE A 30 0.14 2.48 -5.68
N GLU A 31 -0.56 2.79 -4.58
CA GLU A 31 -0.70 1.90 -3.44
C GLU A 31 -1.38 0.60 -3.83
N ARG A 32 -2.52 0.66 -4.53
CA ARG A 32 -3.19 -0.54 -5.06
C ARG A 32 -2.28 -1.35 -5.97
N GLN A 33 -1.45 -0.70 -6.78
CA GLN A 33 -0.50 -1.36 -7.65
C GLN A 33 0.60 -2.08 -6.87
N ILE A 34 1.20 -1.44 -5.86
CA ILE A 34 2.21 -2.08 -5.01
C ILE A 34 1.60 -3.23 -4.21
N LEU A 35 0.51 -2.98 -3.49
CA LEU A 35 -0.12 -3.95 -2.60
C LEU A 35 -0.59 -5.20 -3.34
N ARG A 36 -1.05 -5.03 -4.59
CA ARG A 36 -1.54 -6.15 -5.38
C ARG A 36 -0.42 -6.78 -6.22
N HIS A 37 0.74 -6.14 -6.37
CA HIS A 37 1.79 -6.44 -7.36
C HIS A 37 1.35 -6.23 -8.83
N LEU A 38 0.59 -5.15 -9.13
CA LEU A 38 0.06 -4.92 -10.49
C LEU A 38 1.22 -4.62 -11.42
N PRO A 39 1.27 -5.22 -12.62
CA PRO A 39 2.22 -4.77 -13.62
C PRO A 39 2.05 -3.28 -13.83
N LEU A 40 3.14 -2.66 -14.25
CA LEU A 40 3.08 -1.33 -14.79
C LEU A 40 2.21 -1.33 -16.07
N PRO A 41 1.50 -0.24 -16.38
CA PRO A 41 0.70 -0.14 -17.59
C PRO A 41 1.50 -0.54 -18.81
N LYS A 42 0.92 -1.40 -19.66
CA LYS A 42 1.53 -1.94 -20.88
C LYS A 42 2.70 -2.92 -20.64
N GLN A 43 2.96 -3.33 -19.40
CA GLN A 43 3.84 -4.46 -19.13
C GLN A 43 3.02 -5.74 -18.95
N GLN A 44 3.44 -6.80 -19.62
CA GLN A 44 2.92 -8.14 -19.36
C GLN A 44 3.38 -8.58 -17.96
N SER A 45 2.45 -8.69 -17.01
CA SER A 45 2.70 -9.56 -15.86
C SER A 45 2.21 -10.96 -16.17
N MET A 46 3.02 -11.98 -15.91
CA MET A 46 2.48 -13.27 -15.50
C MET A 46 1.92 -13.12 -14.09
N ARG A 47 0.73 -12.51 -13.98
CA ARG A 47 -0.08 -12.69 -12.80
C ARG A 47 -0.85 -13.97 -13.01
N TYR A 48 -0.33 -15.03 -12.40
CA TYR A 48 -1.07 -16.28 -12.26
C TYR A 48 -2.17 -16.05 -11.23
N TYR A 49 -3.21 -15.32 -11.62
CA TYR A 49 -4.52 -15.55 -11.02
C TYR A 49 -4.99 -16.86 -11.65
N PRO A 50 -5.10 -17.97 -10.90
CA PRO A 50 -5.64 -19.18 -11.45
C PRO A 50 -7.09 -18.90 -11.85
N SER A 51 -7.30 -18.52 -13.12
CA SER A 51 -8.63 -18.48 -13.73
C SER A 51 -9.30 -19.87 -13.68
N GLN A 52 -8.50 -20.91 -13.42
CA GLN A 52 -8.89 -22.30 -13.23
C GLN A 52 -8.46 -22.80 -11.83
N LEU A 53 -8.93 -22.15 -10.77
CA LEU A 53 -8.70 -22.56 -9.36
C LEU A 53 -8.93 -24.06 -9.13
N ALA A 54 -10.00 -24.62 -9.72
CA ALA A 54 -10.32 -26.04 -9.63
C ALA A 54 -9.19 -26.94 -10.20
N ARG A 55 -8.65 -26.58 -11.37
CA ARG A 55 -7.56 -27.31 -12.02
C ARG A 55 -6.24 -27.17 -11.25
N LEU A 56 -5.99 -25.99 -10.67
CA LEU A 56 -4.84 -25.79 -9.79
C LEU A 56 -4.95 -26.67 -8.54
N ASN A 57 -6.10 -26.69 -7.88
CA ASN A 57 -6.29 -27.51 -6.67
C ASN A 57 -6.21 -29.01 -6.97
N GLN A 58 -6.74 -29.48 -8.11
CA GLN A 58 -6.53 -30.86 -8.56
C GLN A 58 -5.04 -31.22 -8.69
N ALA A 59 -4.23 -30.34 -9.30
CA ALA A 59 -2.79 -30.55 -9.43
C ALA A 59 -2.04 -30.47 -8.09
N ARG A 60 -2.52 -29.65 -7.14
CA ARG A 60 -1.95 -29.56 -5.79
C ARG A 60 -2.23 -30.81 -4.98
N LEU A 61 -3.47 -31.29 -5.01
CA LEU A 61 -3.87 -32.53 -4.34
C LEU A 61 -3.10 -33.74 -4.89
N SER A 62 -2.90 -33.83 -6.21
CA SER A 62 -2.11 -34.92 -6.80
C SER A 62 -0.61 -34.89 -6.41
N GLN A 63 -0.13 -33.74 -5.92
CA GLN A 63 1.23 -33.56 -5.40
C GLN A 63 1.29 -33.54 -3.86
N GLY A 64 0.21 -33.90 -3.17
CA GLY A 64 0.15 -33.89 -1.70
C GLY A 64 0.22 -32.49 -1.08
N GLN A 65 -0.07 -31.45 -1.85
CA GLN A 65 -0.10 -30.07 -1.37
C GLN A 65 -1.51 -29.69 -0.92
N ALA A 66 -1.59 -28.86 0.13
CA ALA A 66 -2.84 -28.24 0.56
C ALA A 66 -3.43 -27.38 -0.57
N GLU A 67 -4.76 -27.25 -0.61
CA GLU A 67 -5.45 -26.41 -1.60
C GLU A 67 -4.92 -24.97 -1.62
N TYR A 68 -4.97 -24.34 -2.79
CA TYR A 68 -4.61 -22.95 -2.92
C TYR A 68 -5.59 -22.09 -2.12
N GLN A 69 -5.05 -21.34 -1.17
CA GLN A 69 -5.77 -20.29 -0.46
C GLN A 69 -5.31 -18.95 -0.99
N THR A 70 -6.26 -18.12 -1.43
CA THR A 70 -5.97 -16.75 -1.83
C THR A 70 -5.37 -16.02 -0.63
N PRO A 71 -4.13 -15.48 -0.73
CA PRO A 71 -3.56 -14.72 0.37
C PRO A 71 -4.45 -13.52 0.67
N SER A 72 -4.85 -13.35 1.93
CA SER A 72 -5.43 -12.09 2.37
C SER A 72 -4.38 -11.00 2.21
N LEU A 73 -4.78 -9.83 1.69
CA LEU A 73 -3.89 -8.67 1.67
C LEU A 73 -3.40 -8.42 3.11
N PRO A 74 -2.09 -8.27 3.33
CA PRO A 74 -1.59 -7.96 4.66
C PRO A 74 -2.14 -6.60 5.09
N ASP A 75 -2.76 -6.56 6.26
CA ASP A 75 -3.01 -5.30 6.95
C ASP A 75 -1.65 -4.80 7.48
N TRP A 76 -1.19 -3.67 6.97
CA TRP A 76 0.07 -3.07 7.39
C TRP A 76 0.10 -2.78 8.90
N GLN A 77 -1.06 -2.50 9.52
CA GLN A 77 -1.13 -2.30 10.96
C GLN A 77 -0.87 -3.60 11.72
N ALA A 78 -1.46 -4.71 11.26
CA ALA A 78 -1.21 -6.04 11.81
C ALA A 78 0.25 -6.50 11.59
N VAL A 79 0.83 -6.19 10.42
CA VAL A 79 2.25 -6.48 10.13
C VAL A 79 3.15 -5.68 11.07
N MET A 80 2.93 -4.39 11.20
CA MET A 80 3.71 -3.55 12.11
C MET A 80 3.64 -4.04 13.56
N ALA A 81 2.45 -4.38 14.04
CA ALA A 81 2.26 -4.95 15.38
C ALA A 81 3.04 -6.25 15.57
N LYS A 82 3.01 -7.15 14.57
CA LYS A 82 3.75 -8.43 14.61
C LYS A 82 5.26 -8.24 14.75
N TYR A 83 5.81 -7.17 14.15
CA TYR A 83 7.23 -6.87 14.19
C TYR A 83 7.62 -5.84 15.27
N GLY A 84 6.68 -5.42 16.12
CA GLY A 84 6.93 -4.40 17.15
C GLY A 84 7.33 -3.04 16.59
N LEU A 85 6.93 -2.75 15.34
CA LEU A 85 7.27 -1.50 14.67
C LEU A 85 6.21 -0.44 15.00
N THR A 86 6.66 0.69 15.53
CA THR A 86 5.83 1.89 15.71
C THR A 86 6.23 2.93 14.67
N LEU A 87 5.24 3.48 13.96
CA LEU A 87 5.46 4.63 13.08
C LEU A 87 5.30 5.90 13.92
N HIS A 88 6.42 6.57 14.20
CA HIS A 88 6.41 7.94 14.70
C HIS A 88 6.39 8.90 13.51
N CYS A 89 5.26 9.60 13.34
CA CYS A 89 5.12 10.65 12.34
C CYS A 89 5.09 12.00 13.04
N MET A 90 6.20 12.75 12.94
CA MET A 90 6.34 14.08 13.56
C MET A 90 5.22 15.04 13.15
N ILE A 91 4.74 14.94 11.90
CA ILE A 91 3.63 15.77 11.38
C ILE A 91 2.32 15.41 12.09
N CYS A 92 2.03 14.12 12.26
CA CYS A 92 0.82 13.68 12.97
C CYS A 92 0.86 14.10 14.44
N GLU A 93 2.03 14.05 15.07
CA GLU A 93 2.22 14.48 16.46
C GLU A 93 2.03 16.00 16.63
N GLU A 94 2.55 16.80 15.70
CA GLU A 94 2.32 18.26 15.68
C GLU A 94 0.84 18.62 15.53
N LEU A 95 0.13 17.96 14.60
CA LEU A 95 -1.29 18.21 14.36
C LEU A 95 -2.14 17.87 15.61
N VAL A 96 -1.88 16.75 16.27
CA VAL A 96 -2.57 16.37 17.52
C VAL A 96 -2.26 17.37 18.64
N ALA A 97 -1.03 17.88 18.70
CA ALA A 97 -0.65 18.88 19.68
C ALA A 97 -1.30 20.25 19.43
N GLU A 98 -1.50 20.63 18.17
CA GLU A 98 -2.24 21.84 17.79
C GLU A 98 -3.73 21.74 18.13
N GLU A 99 -4.36 20.60 17.86
CA GLU A 99 -5.77 20.38 18.15
C GLU A 99 -6.06 20.40 19.66
N LYS A 100 -5.18 19.77 20.46
CA LYS A 100 -5.25 19.86 21.93
C LYS A 100 -5.08 21.30 22.44
N ARG A 101 -4.24 22.11 21.80
CA ARG A 101 -4.06 23.53 22.14
C ARG A 101 -5.31 24.34 21.82
N ARG A 102 -5.93 24.12 20.66
CA ARG A 102 -7.22 24.74 20.29
C ARG A 102 -8.32 24.40 21.29
N LEU A 103 -8.53 23.11 21.59
CA LEU A 103 -9.56 22.67 22.53
C LEU A 103 -9.37 23.28 23.93
N LYS A 104 -8.12 23.40 24.42
CA LYS A 104 -7.84 24.10 25.69
C LYS A 104 -8.24 25.58 25.63
N LEU A 105 -7.95 26.28 24.54
CA LEU A 105 -8.29 27.69 24.37
C LEU A 105 -9.81 27.91 24.29
N ASP A 106 -10.54 27.01 23.63
CA ASP A 106 -11.99 27.08 23.52
C ASP A 106 -12.68 26.83 24.87
N VAL A 107 -12.18 25.88 25.67
CA VAL A 107 -12.66 25.64 27.04
C VAL A 107 -12.41 26.85 27.95
N ILE A 108 -11.25 27.51 27.83
CA ILE A 108 -10.94 28.73 28.60
C ILE A 108 -11.87 29.88 28.22
N ARG A 109 -12.25 30.01 26.94
CA ARG A 109 -13.20 31.02 26.47
C ARG A 109 -14.63 30.76 26.96
N GLN A 110 -15.06 29.50 26.96
CA GLN A 110 -16.40 29.12 27.43
C GLN A 110 -16.58 29.33 28.94
N ASN A 111 -15.53 29.19 29.75
CA ASN A 111 -15.57 29.44 31.19
C ASN A 111 -15.43 30.93 31.61
N ARG A 112 -15.30 31.86 30.65
CA ARG A 112 -15.21 33.31 30.90
C ARG A 112 -16.50 34.08 30.62
N HIS A 113 -17.57 33.40 30.20
CA HIS A 113 -18.93 33.91 30.09
C HIS A 113 -19.81 33.31 31.18
#